data_AF-A0AB38SLA2-F1
#
_entry.id   AF-A0AB38SLA2-F1
#
_cell.length_a   1.000
_cell.length_b   1.000
_cell.length_c   1.000
_cell.angle_alpha   90.00
_cell.angle_beta   90.00
_cell.angle_gamma   90.00
#
_symmetry.space_group_name_H-M   'P 1'
#
loop_
_entity.id
_entity.type
_entity.pdbx_description
1 polymer ?
#
loop_
_entity_poly.entity_id
_entity_poly.type
_entity_poly.pdbx_seq_one_letter_code
_entity_poly.pdbx_strand_id
1 'polypeptide(L)'
;MPDKHVTRSGDDYAEAFAALLPKGQAWPRDDDSVLMRVVRGLSQIWGLIETRASHLLESESDPRTTIELLPDWERNWGLPDPCYDEPLTIGDRQIALVQRMTIEGAQSRAFFIGIAAQIGYVISISEYRPFMCGLDRCGDNRIYGDASGTQRDWFGYPLLNPRGLPVADGELSDWPNYGLGPVENRYYWKVHVAQARLTWFRCGGGGGQCGVDPHLRIALATDLECLLRRWEPAHTQIIFDYSGLTTGGSMAGTP
;
A
#
# COMPACT_ATOMS: atom_id res chain seq x y z
N MET A 1 -17.54 -6.42 23.04
CA MET A 1 -16.72 -7.36 23.84
C MET A 1 -15.83 -8.07 22.84
N PRO A 2 -14.49 -8.08 22.98
CA PRO A 2 -13.72 -9.02 22.20
C PRO A 2 -14.06 -10.40 22.76
N ASP A 3 -14.64 -11.26 21.94
CA ASP A 3 -14.84 -12.67 22.31
C ASP A 3 -13.46 -13.31 22.45
N LYS A 4 -12.89 -13.23 23.65
CA LYS A 4 -11.67 -13.94 23.97
C LYS A 4 -12.02 -15.41 24.09
N HIS A 5 -11.38 -16.25 23.29
CA HIS A 5 -11.56 -17.68 23.35
C HIS A 5 -11.10 -18.18 24.73
N VAL A 6 -12.02 -18.85 25.44
CA VAL A 6 -11.74 -19.42 26.75
C VAL A 6 -10.76 -20.58 26.55
N THR A 7 -9.57 -20.47 27.13
CA THR A 7 -8.58 -21.56 27.16
C THR A 7 -8.73 -22.36 28.45
N ARG A 8 -8.56 -23.68 28.36
CA ARG A 8 -8.60 -24.60 29.49
C ARG A 8 -7.24 -25.27 29.65
N SER A 9 -6.92 -25.64 30.89
CA SER A 9 -5.72 -26.40 31.21
C SER A 9 -5.91 -27.88 30.87
N GLY A 10 -4.79 -28.61 30.81
CA GLY A 10 -4.83 -30.08 30.66
C GLY A 10 -5.58 -30.79 31.79
N ASP A 11 -5.57 -30.21 33.00
CA ASP A 11 -6.28 -30.74 34.15
C ASP A 11 -7.79 -30.55 34.05
N ASP A 12 -8.26 -29.40 33.53
CA ASP A 12 -9.68 -29.18 33.24
C ASP A 12 -10.21 -30.23 32.23
N TYR A 13 -9.38 -30.56 31.23
CA TYR A 13 -9.68 -31.64 30.29
C TYR A 13 -9.64 -33.03 30.96
N ALA A 14 -8.77 -33.25 31.94
CA ALA A 14 -8.74 -34.50 32.70
C ALA A 14 -9.99 -34.69 33.55
N GLU A 15 -10.50 -33.62 34.17
CA GLU A 15 -11.75 -33.63 34.92
C GLU A 15 -12.96 -33.89 34.01
N ALA A 16 -13.01 -33.23 32.85
CA ALA A 16 -14.06 -33.45 31.86
C ALA A 16 -14.03 -34.89 31.31
N PHE A 17 -12.84 -35.41 30.99
CA PHE A 17 -12.67 -36.80 30.56
C PHE A 17 -13.13 -37.76 31.64
N ALA A 18 -12.72 -37.52 32.88
CA ALA A 18 -13.13 -38.32 34.02
C ALA A 18 -14.67 -38.32 34.15
N ALA A 19 -15.33 -37.17 34.04
CA ALA A 19 -16.78 -37.07 34.14
C ALA A 19 -17.54 -37.89 33.08
N LEU A 20 -16.94 -38.12 31.91
CA LEU A 20 -17.51 -38.94 30.83
C LEU A 20 -17.33 -40.46 31.02
N LEU A 21 -16.45 -40.88 31.93
CA LEU A 21 -16.30 -42.31 32.26
C LEU A 21 -17.48 -42.82 33.10
N PRO A 22 -17.85 -44.12 32.98
CA PRO A 22 -18.86 -44.73 33.85
C PRO A 22 -18.54 -44.58 35.34
N LYS A 23 -19.55 -44.78 36.18
CA LYS A 23 -19.42 -44.77 37.65
C LYS A 23 -19.39 -46.20 38.18
N GLY A 24 -18.61 -46.46 39.23
CA GLY A 24 -18.55 -47.77 39.91
C GLY A 24 -17.14 -48.12 40.39
N GLN A 25 -16.98 -49.28 41.04
CA GLN A 25 -15.70 -49.73 41.60
C GLN A 25 -14.58 -49.87 40.56
N ALA A 26 -14.92 -50.17 39.31
CA ALA A 26 -13.94 -50.25 38.22
C ALA A 26 -13.43 -48.88 37.73
N TRP A 27 -14.07 -47.77 38.15
CA TRP A 27 -13.71 -46.40 37.76
C TRP A 27 -13.47 -45.52 39.00
N PRO A 28 -12.39 -45.78 39.77
CA PRO A 28 -12.04 -44.99 40.94
C PRO A 28 -11.79 -43.52 40.55
N ARG A 29 -12.18 -42.61 41.45
CA ARG A 29 -12.01 -41.14 41.28
C ARG A 29 -10.91 -40.57 42.17
N ASP A 30 -10.22 -41.43 42.91
CA ASP A 30 -9.08 -41.04 43.73
C ASP A 30 -7.92 -40.59 42.82
N ASP A 31 -7.31 -39.47 43.16
CA ASP A 31 -6.23 -38.83 42.41
C ASP A 31 -5.00 -39.73 42.23
N ASP A 32 -4.72 -40.58 43.21
CA ASP A 32 -3.59 -41.52 43.20
C ASP A 32 -3.89 -42.81 42.42
N SER A 33 -5.12 -43.00 41.95
CA SER A 33 -5.49 -44.19 41.19
C SER A 33 -4.75 -44.26 39.86
N VAL A 34 -4.36 -45.46 39.43
CA VAL A 34 -3.70 -45.68 38.13
C VAL A 34 -4.56 -45.13 36.98
N LEU A 35 -5.89 -45.27 37.09
CA LEU A 35 -6.84 -44.74 36.11
C LEU A 35 -6.73 -43.22 36.00
N MET A 36 -6.82 -42.48 37.11
CA MET A 36 -6.77 -41.02 37.08
C MET A 36 -5.40 -40.49 36.63
N ARG A 37 -4.31 -41.19 36.96
CA ARG A 37 -2.96 -40.88 36.43
C ARG A 37 -2.89 -41.03 34.91
N VAL A 38 -3.49 -42.09 34.35
CA VAL A 38 -3.58 -42.28 32.89
C VAL A 38 -4.45 -41.21 32.26
N VAL A 39 -5.62 -40.90 32.84
CA VAL A 39 -6.51 -39.85 32.33
C VAL A 39 -5.81 -38.50 32.30
N ARG A 40 -5.18 -38.09 33.41
CA ARG A 40 -4.39 -36.84 33.45
C ARG A 40 -3.28 -36.84 32.40
N GLY A 41 -2.52 -37.93 32.28
CA GLY A 41 -1.45 -38.06 31.29
C GLY A 41 -1.94 -37.93 29.85
N LEU A 42 -3.09 -38.53 29.52
CA LEU A 42 -3.70 -38.42 28.19
C LEU A 42 -4.31 -37.04 27.93
N SER A 43 -4.73 -36.32 28.97
CA SER A 43 -5.44 -35.05 28.81
C SER A 43 -4.52 -33.83 28.65
N GLN A 44 -3.26 -33.88 29.12
CA GLN A 44 -2.35 -32.73 29.08
C GLN A 44 -2.16 -32.13 27.68
N ILE A 45 -2.14 -32.97 26.64
CA ILE A 45 -1.95 -32.52 25.26
C ILE A 45 -3.07 -31.57 24.80
N TRP A 46 -4.30 -31.74 25.30
CA TRP A 46 -5.44 -30.94 24.87
C TRP A 46 -5.35 -29.49 25.34
N GLY A 47 -4.81 -29.23 26.53
CA GLY A 47 -4.57 -27.85 26.99
C GLY A 47 -3.55 -27.12 26.11
N LEU A 48 -2.50 -27.81 25.65
CA LEU A 48 -1.53 -27.26 24.72
C LEU A 48 -2.14 -27.00 23.34
N ILE A 49 -2.93 -27.95 22.82
CA ILE A 49 -3.60 -27.80 21.52
C ILE A 49 -4.61 -26.64 21.57
N GLU A 50 -5.45 -26.55 22.60
CA GLU A 50 -6.44 -25.47 22.73
C GLU A 50 -5.75 -24.11 22.85
N THR A 51 -4.65 -24.01 23.59
CA THR A 51 -3.88 -22.76 23.68
C THR A 51 -3.30 -22.35 22.32
N ARG A 52 -2.72 -23.29 21.56
CA ARG A 52 -2.20 -23.01 20.21
C ARG A 52 -3.32 -22.67 19.22
N ALA A 53 -4.47 -23.35 19.31
CA ALA A 53 -5.62 -23.09 18.46
C ALA A 53 -6.24 -21.71 18.77
N SER A 54 -6.35 -21.35 20.05
CA SER A 54 -6.79 -20.02 20.47
C SER A 54 -5.83 -18.94 19.96
N HIS A 55 -4.52 -19.13 20.13
CA HIS A 55 -3.52 -18.21 19.59
C HIS A 55 -3.64 -18.05 18.06
N LEU A 56 -3.81 -19.16 17.34
CA LEU A 56 -4.02 -19.12 15.89
C LEU A 56 -5.22 -18.24 15.50
N LEU A 57 -6.34 -18.38 16.20
CA LEU A 57 -7.57 -17.64 15.89
C LEU A 57 -7.49 -16.18 16.36
N GLU A 58 -6.91 -15.91 17.52
CA GLU A 58 -6.89 -14.57 18.12
C GLU A 58 -5.80 -13.66 17.57
N SER A 59 -4.60 -14.18 17.28
CA SER A 59 -3.45 -13.35 16.88
C SER A 59 -2.99 -13.61 15.46
N GLU A 60 -2.87 -14.87 15.05
CA GLU A 60 -2.26 -15.24 13.76
C GLU A 60 -3.22 -15.16 12.57
N SER A 61 -4.53 -15.26 12.83
CA SER A 61 -5.56 -15.11 11.79
C SER A 61 -5.77 -13.65 11.36
N ASP A 62 -5.38 -12.69 12.22
CA ASP A 62 -5.50 -11.27 11.94
C ASP A 62 -4.16 -10.71 11.39
N PRO A 63 -4.13 -10.18 10.15
CA PRO A 63 -2.91 -9.65 9.54
C PRO A 63 -2.29 -8.47 10.31
N ARG A 64 -3.06 -7.82 11.20
CA ARG A 64 -2.58 -6.71 12.04
C ARG A 64 -1.74 -7.17 13.23
N THR A 65 -1.84 -8.44 13.62
CA THR A 65 -1.22 -8.97 14.84
C THR A 65 -0.40 -10.24 14.63
N THR A 66 -0.49 -10.86 13.45
CA THR A 66 0.24 -12.10 13.11
C THR A 66 1.75 -11.95 13.23
N ILE A 67 2.41 -12.99 13.74
CA ILE A 67 3.86 -13.04 13.91
C ILE A 67 4.39 -14.32 13.25
N GLU A 68 3.86 -15.49 13.64
CA GLU A 68 4.30 -16.77 13.11
C GLU A 68 3.85 -16.96 11.64
N LEU A 69 2.61 -16.56 11.32
CA LEU A 69 2.04 -16.70 9.97
C LEU A 69 2.33 -15.50 9.05
N LEU A 70 3.05 -14.47 9.52
CA LEU A 70 3.35 -13.29 8.71
C LEU A 70 3.97 -13.63 7.34
N PRO A 71 4.97 -14.54 7.23
CA PRO A 71 5.53 -14.90 5.92
C PRO A 71 4.53 -15.59 4.99
N ASP A 72 3.57 -16.34 5.54
CA ASP A 72 2.53 -17.01 4.76
C ASP A 72 1.53 -15.99 4.20
N TRP A 73 1.13 -15.02 5.03
CA TRP A 73 0.30 -13.89 4.62
C TRP A 73 0.97 -13.08 3.51
N GLU A 74 2.23 -12.70 3.69
CA GLU A 74 2.99 -11.93 2.72
C GLU A 74 3.11 -12.67 1.38
N ARG A 75 3.42 -13.97 1.41
CA ARG A 75 3.43 -14.79 0.19
C ARG A 75 2.08 -14.76 -0.53
N ASN A 76 0.98 -14.89 0.21
CA ASN A 76 -0.37 -14.90 -0.38
C ASN A 76 -0.75 -13.56 -1.04
N TRP A 77 -0.24 -12.44 -0.51
CA TRP A 77 -0.51 -11.10 -1.01
C TRP A 77 0.59 -10.52 -1.93
N GLY A 78 1.60 -11.34 -2.26
CA GLY A 78 2.69 -10.98 -3.18
C GLY A 78 3.64 -9.93 -2.61
N LEU A 79 3.87 -9.98 -1.29
CA LEU A 79 4.88 -9.20 -0.58
C LEU A 79 6.15 -10.04 -0.33
N PRO A 80 7.34 -9.42 -0.24
CA PRO A 80 7.60 -7.98 -0.41
C PRO A 80 7.34 -7.49 -1.85
N ASP A 81 6.94 -6.24 -2.00
CA ASP A 81 6.69 -5.67 -3.33
C ASP A 81 8.03 -5.51 -4.08
N PRO A 82 8.18 -6.04 -5.30
CA PRO A 82 9.41 -5.87 -6.09
C PRO A 82 9.75 -4.40 -6.40
N CYS A 83 8.80 -3.48 -6.27
CA CYS A 83 9.00 -2.08 -6.64
C CYS A 83 9.66 -1.21 -5.57
N TYR A 84 9.63 -1.60 -4.28
CA TYR A 84 10.25 -0.81 -3.21
C TYR A 84 10.87 -1.70 -2.14
N ASP A 85 11.82 -1.14 -1.40
CA ASP A 85 12.60 -1.88 -0.42
C ASP A 85 11.71 -2.45 0.71
N GLU A 86 12.02 -3.65 1.18
CA GLU A 86 11.25 -4.33 2.22
C GLU A 86 11.27 -3.56 3.54
N PRO A 87 10.13 -3.42 4.25
CA PRO A 87 10.12 -2.77 5.55
C PRO A 87 10.97 -3.54 6.57
N LEU A 88 11.78 -2.83 7.34
CA LEU A 88 12.78 -3.43 8.22
C LEU A 88 12.19 -4.03 9.52
N THR A 89 10.99 -3.61 9.92
CA THR A 89 10.37 -4.04 11.19
C THR A 89 9.11 -4.87 10.95
N ILE A 90 8.79 -5.79 11.88
CA ILE A 90 7.57 -6.62 11.83
C ILE A 90 6.31 -5.73 11.79
N GLY A 91 6.29 -4.64 12.56
CA GLY A 91 5.16 -3.72 12.60
C GLY A 91 4.93 -3.02 11.26
N ASP A 92 6.00 -2.55 10.60
CA ASP A 92 5.90 -1.92 9.28
C ASP A 92 5.43 -2.91 8.21
N ARG A 93 5.87 -4.18 8.31
CA ARG A 93 5.42 -5.27 7.43
C ARG A 93 3.92 -5.58 7.61
N GLN A 94 3.43 -5.64 8.84
CA GLN A 94 2.00 -5.79 9.13
C GLN A 94 1.18 -4.62 8.56
N ILE A 95 1.66 -3.38 8.68
CA ILE A 95 1.01 -2.20 8.10
C ILE A 95 0.97 -2.31 6.57
N ALA A 96 2.08 -2.66 5.93
CA ALA A 96 2.16 -2.82 4.48
C ALA A 96 1.22 -3.94 3.98
N LEU A 97 1.17 -5.07 4.70
CA LEU A 97 0.24 -6.18 4.43
C LEU A 97 -1.21 -5.72 4.50
N VAL A 98 -1.60 -5.05 5.60
CA VAL A 98 -2.97 -4.57 5.79
C VAL A 98 -3.33 -3.55 4.71
N GLN A 99 -2.45 -2.59 4.41
CA GLN A 99 -2.65 -1.65 3.31
C GLN A 99 -2.86 -2.36 1.98
N ARG A 100 -2.05 -3.40 1.68
CA ARG A 100 -2.18 -4.21 0.47
C ARG A 100 -3.50 -4.98 0.40
N MET A 101 -4.03 -5.41 1.55
CA MET A 101 -5.30 -6.12 1.64
C MET A 101 -6.51 -5.17 1.51
N THR A 102 -6.41 -3.97 2.08
CA THR A 102 -7.52 -3.01 2.14
C THR A 102 -7.54 -2.02 0.99
N ILE A 103 -6.52 -2.02 0.12
CA ILE A 103 -6.46 -1.10 -1.01
C ILE A 103 -7.62 -1.36 -1.98
N GLU A 104 -8.52 -0.39 -2.10
CA GLU A 104 -9.51 -0.38 -3.17
C GLU A 104 -8.85 0.13 -4.44
N GLY A 105 -8.59 -0.77 -5.39
CA GLY A 105 -8.03 -0.40 -6.68
C GLY A 105 -9.02 0.46 -7.48
N ALA A 106 -8.51 1.50 -8.14
CA ALA A 106 -9.28 2.29 -9.10
C ALA A 106 -8.42 2.64 -10.33
N GLN A 107 -9.08 3.13 -11.38
CA GLN A 107 -8.44 3.49 -12.65
C GLN A 107 -8.59 4.99 -12.95
N SER A 108 -8.50 5.82 -11.90
CA SER A 108 -8.62 7.27 -12.00
C SER A 108 -7.30 7.96 -11.66
N ARG A 109 -7.06 9.13 -12.25
CA ARG A 109 -5.94 10.02 -11.89
C ARG A 109 -5.82 10.21 -10.37
N ALA A 110 -6.94 10.47 -9.69
CA ALA A 110 -6.96 10.74 -8.25
C ALA A 110 -6.42 9.55 -7.44
N PHE A 111 -6.73 8.32 -7.86
CA PHE A 111 -6.20 7.11 -7.22
C PHE A 111 -4.68 7.04 -7.34
N PHE A 112 -4.12 7.16 -8.55
CA PHE A 112 -2.67 7.10 -8.75
C PHE A 112 -1.91 8.23 -8.05
N ILE A 113 -2.48 9.45 -8.01
CA ILE A 113 -1.92 10.56 -7.22
C ILE A 113 -1.92 10.21 -5.73
N GLY A 114 -3.00 9.61 -5.21
CA GLY A 114 -3.10 9.19 -3.82
C GLY A 114 -2.05 8.13 -3.44
N ILE A 115 -1.83 7.15 -4.31
CA ILE A 115 -0.81 6.13 -4.11
C ILE A 115 0.60 6.73 -4.12
N ALA A 116 0.90 7.61 -5.08
CA ALA A 116 2.18 8.32 -5.11
C ALA A 116 2.42 9.14 -3.84
N ALA A 117 1.39 9.78 -3.29
CA ALA A 117 1.50 10.51 -2.04
C ALA A 117 1.80 9.58 -0.83
N GLN A 118 1.27 8.36 -0.81
CA GLN A 118 1.56 7.38 0.26
C GLN A 118 3.02 6.96 0.30
N ILE A 119 3.66 6.84 -0.87
CA ILE A 119 5.11 6.56 -0.98
C ILE A 119 5.98 7.84 -0.94
N GLY A 120 5.37 9.01 -0.71
CA GLY A 120 6.07 10.27 -0.46
C GLY A 120 6.37 11.12 -1.70
N TYR A 121 5.74 10.85 -2.84
CA TYR A 121 5.89 11.64 -4.07
C TYR A 121 4.69 12.54 -4.32
N VAL A 122 4.99 13.79 -4.70
CA VAL A 122 3.99 14.71 -5.26
C VAL A 122 4.05 14.61 -6.79
N ILE A 123 2.97 14.13 -7.40
CA ILE A 123 2.85 13.98 -8.85
C ILE A 123 1.58 14.65 -9.37
N SER A 124 1.62 15.04 -10.65
CA SER A 124 0.42 15.34 -11.43
C SER A 124 0.39 14.48 -12.70
N ILE A 125 -0.79 14.05 -13.12
CA ILE A 125 -0.97 13.19 -14.30
C ILE A 125 -1.75 13.95 -15.37
N SER A 126 -1.26 13.95 -16.60
CA SER A 126 -1.94 14.56 -17.74
C SER A 126 -2.47 13.45 -18.65
N GLU A 127 -3.77 13.48 -18.92
CA GLU A 127 -4.44 12.56 -19.83
C GLU A 127 -4.77 13.28 -21.14
N TYR A 128 -4.58 12.60 -22.28
CA TYR A 128 -4.86 13.18 -23.59
C TYR A 128 -6.15 12.61 -24.17
N ARG A 129 -6.86 13.44 -24.95
CA ARG A 129 -7.97 12.97 -25.79
C ARG A 129 -7.82 13.47 -27.22
N PRO A 130 -8.20 12.65 -28.22
CA PRO A 130 -8.18 13.07 -29.61
C PRO A 130 -9.25 14.14 -29.83
N PHE A 131 -9.07 14.92 -30.90
CA PHE A 131 -10.11 15.82 -31.40
C PHE A 131 -11.30 15.00 -31.93
N MET A 132 -12.51 15.32 -31.46
CA MET A 132 -13.75 14.63 -31.82
C MET A 132 -14.74 15.63 -32.45
N CYS A 133 -15.01 15.46 -33.74
CA CYS A 133 -16.01 16.26 -34.45
C CYS A 133 -17.38 16.17 -33.76
N GLY A 134 -17.99 17.33 -33.45
CA GLY A 134 -19.29 17.41 -32.77
C GLY A 134 -19.20 17.54 -31.24
N LEU A 135 -18.05 17.25 -30.64
CA LEU A 135 -17.71 17.63 -29.26
C LEU A 135 -16.75 18.82 -29.22
N ASP A 136 -15.80 18.84 -30.15
CA ASP A 136 -14.69 19.78 -30.17
C ASP A 136 -14.81 20.75 -31.36
N ARG A 137 -14.19 21.94 -31.25
CA ARG A 137 -14.32 23.03 -32.24
C ARG A 137 -12.95 23.61 -32.63
N CYS A 138 -12.73 23.86 -33.92
CA CYS A 138 -11.54 24.57 -34.39
C CYS A 138 -11.49 26.01 -33.85
N GLY A 139 -10.32 26.45 -33.38
CA GLY A 139 -10.13 27.78 -32.78
C GLY A 139 -10.60 27.88 -31.33
N ASP A 140 -10.87 26.76 -30.67
CA ASP A 140 -11.12 26.70 -29.23
C ASP A 140 -9.82 27.04 -28.47
N ASN A 141 -9.79 28.23 -27.87
CA ASN A 141 -8.65 28.75 -27.13
C ASN A 141 -8.66 28.36 -25.66
N ARG A 142 -9.58 27.51 -25.18
CA ARG A 142 -9.62 27.05 -23.77
C ARG A 142 -8.37 26.28 -23.32
N ILE A 143 -7.43 26.01 -24.23
CA ILE A 143 -6.14 25.37 -23.95
C ILE A 143 -5.07 26.38 -23.52
N TYR A 144 -5.19 27.64 -23.98
CA TYR A 144 -4.27 28.73 -23.72
C TYR A 144 -5.02 29.81 -22.94
N GLY A 145 -4.52 30.21 -21.78
CA GLY A 145 -5.09 31.40 -21.12
C GLY A 145 -5.10 32.57 -22.09
N ASP A 146 -6.17 33.35 -22.11
CA ASP A 146 -6.38 34.49 -23.02
C ASP A 146 -6.42 35.84 -22.26
N ALA A 147 -5.73 35.89 -21.11
CA ALA A 147 -5.71 37.00 -20.15
C ALA A 147 -7.06 37.42 -19.55
N SER A 148 -8.18 36.81 -19.92
CA SER A 148 -9.52 37.26 -19.53
C SER A 148 -10.05 36.55 -18.25
N GLY A 149 -9.29 36.65 -17.16
CA GLY A 149 -9.64 36.02 -15.88
C GLY A 149 -9.47 34.49 -15.86
N THR A 150 -9.89 33.82 -14.78
CA THR A 150 -9.79 32.35 -14.70
C THR A 150 -10.68 31.72 -15.78
N GLN A 151 -10.07 31.14 -16.81
CA GLN A 151 -10.80 30.37 -17.81
C GLN A 151 -11.57 29.24 -17.12
N ARG A 152 -12.80 29.00 -17.56
CA ARG A 152 -13.68 27.96 -16.99
C ARG A 152 -14.10 26.98 -18.07
N ASP A 153 -14.32 25.74 -17.67
CA ASP A 153 -14.91 24.73 -18.54
C ASP A 153 -16.41 25.00 -18.78
N TRP A 154 -17.05 24.15 -19.58
CA TRP A 154 -18.49 24.21 -19.84
C TRP A 154 -19.34 24.03 -18.57
N PHE A 155 -18.79 23.43 -17.52
CA PHE A 155 -19.45 23.20 -16.23
C PHE A 155 -19.16 24.32 -15.21
N GLY A 156 -18.39 25.34 -15.58
CA GLY A 156 -18.05 26.48 -14.73
C GLY A 156 -16.85 26.26 -13.78
N TYR A 157 -16.15 25.13 -13.85
CA TYR A 157 -14.95 24.87 -13.06
C TYR A 157 -13.73 25.57 -13.66
N PRO A 158 -12.80 26.13 -12.85
CA PRO A 158 -11.59 26.76 -13.36
C PRO A 158 -10.69 25.74 -14.06
N LEU A 159 -10.17 26.10 -15.23
CA LEU A 159 -9.14 25.32 -15.91
C LEU A 159 -7.83 25.50 -15.17
N LEU A 160 -7.13 24.39 -14.94
CA LEU A 160 -5.88 24.37 -14.19
C LEU A 160 -4.70 24.11 -15.14
N ASN A 161 -3.52 24.62 -14.82
CA ASN A 161 -2.25 24.31 -15.49
C ASN A 161 -1.65 23.01 -14.88
N PRO A 162 -0.51 22.50 -15.39
CA PRO A 162 0.19 21.31 -14.86
C PRO A 162 0.55 21.33 -13.38
N ARG A 163 0.45 22.48 -12.74
CA ARG A 163 0.71 22.69 -11.31
C ARG A 163 -0.58 22.79 -10.49
N GLY A 164 -1.75 22.56 -11.08
CA GLY A 164 -3.04 22.66 -10.41
C GLY A 164 -3.48 24.09 -10.10
N LEU A 165 -2.84 25.09 -10.70
CA LEU A 165 -3.18 26.51 -10.55
C LEU A 165 -4.04 26.97 -11.73
N PRO A 166 -4.93 27.96 -11.57
CA PRO A 166 -5.69 28.49 -12.69
C PRO A 166 -4.80 28.95 -13.84
N VAL A 167 -5.18 28.60 -15.08
CA VAL A 167 -4.39 28.90 -16.28
C VAL A 167 -4.28 30.41 -16.51
N ALA A 168 -3.05 30.93 -16.62
CA ALA A 168 -2.75 32.32 -16.96
C ALA A 168 -2.57 32.51 -18.48
N ASP A 169 -2.51 33.77 -18.94
CA ASP A 169 -2.36 34.11 -20.36
C ASP A 169 -1.15 33.41 -21.01
N GLY A 170 -1.40 32.67 -22.09
CA GLY A 170 -0.37 31.89 -22.78
C GLY A 170 0.10 30.62 -22.06
N GLU A 171 -0.41 30.29 -20.86
CA GLU A 171 -0.13 29.02 -20.19
C GLU A 171 -1.05 27.91 -20.71
N LEU A 172 -0.52 26.67 -20.69
CA LEU A 172 -1.26 25.46 -21.09
C LEU A 172 -2.13 24.94 -19.94
N SER A 173 -3.37 24.56 -20.24
CA SER A 173 -4.26 23.83 -19.32
C SER A 173 -3.94 22.34 -19.24
N ASP A 174 -4.08 21.74 -18.05
CA ASP A 174 -4.10 20.30 -17.79
C ASP A 174 -5.32 19.60 -18.38
N TRP A 175 -6.43 20.32 -18.49
CA TRP A 175 -7.66 19.80 -19.06
C TRP A 175 -8.46 20.92 -19.71
N PRO A 176 -9.11 20.69 -20.86
CA PRO A 176 -8.90 19.56 -21.77
C PRO A 176 -7.68 19.81 -22.68
N ASN A 177 -6.64 18.97 -22.59
CA ASN A 177 -5.52 19.02 -23.52
C ASN A 177 -5.87 18.22 -24.79
N TYR A 178 -6.51 18.88 -25.74
CA TYR A 178 -6.71 18.34 -27.07
C TYR A 178 -5.42 18.37 -27.84
N GLY A 179 -4.64 17.30 -27.74
CA GLY A 179 -3.55 17.12 -28.67
C GLY A 179 -4.14 17.00 -30.08
N LEU A 180 -3.80 17.95 -30.97
CA LEU A 180 -3.78 17.64 -32.40
C LEU A 180 -2.74 16.53 -32.56
N GLY A 181 -3.22 15.32 -32.70
CA GLY A 181 -2.39 14.14 -32.75
C GLY A 181 -3.22 12.94 -33.14
N PRO A 182 -2.55 11.82 -33.42
CA PRO A 182 -3.21 10.65 -33.94
C PRO A 182 -4.01 9.98 -32.81
N VAL A 183 -4.92 9.06 -33.17
CA VAL A 183 -5.90 8.49 -32.22
C VAL A 183 -5.25 7.76 -31.05
N GLU A 184 -3.98 7.37 -31.21
CA GLU A 184 -3.17 6.67 -30.23
C GLU A 184 -2.84 7.53 -29.00
N ASN A 185 -2.90 8.86 -29.12
CA ASN A 185 -2.64 9.76 -27.98
C ASN A 185 -3.53 9.46 -26.76
N ARG A 186 -4.74 8.93 -26.98
CA ARG A 186 -5.67 8.54 -25.90
C ARG A 186 -5.13 7.46 -24.96
N TYR A 187 -4.12 6.73 -25.41
CA TYR A 187 -3.50 5.63 -24.68
C TYR A 187 -2.27 6.09 -23.90
N TYR A 188 -1.90 7.37 -23.93
CA TYR A 188 -0.73 7.86 -23.22
C TYR A 188 -1.14 8.69 -22.02
N TRP A 189 -0.47 8.47 -20.91
CA TRP A 189 -0.50 9.36 -19.75
C TRP A 189 0.87 9.96 -19.55
N LYS A 190 0.91 11.26 -19.23
CA LYS A 190 2.15 11.93 -18.86
C LYS A 190 2.15 12.21 -17.37
N VAL A 191 3.05 11.55 -16.64
CA VAL A 191 3.19 11.71 -15.18
C VAL A 191 4.31 12.70 -14.90
N HIS A 192 3.95 13.86 -14.36
CA HIS A 192 4.86 14.89 -13.94
C HIS A 192 5.27 14.65 -12.49
N VAL A 193 6.56 14.49 -12.25
CA VAL A 193 7.11 14.34 -10.90
C VAL A 193 7.56 15.72 -10.42
N ALA A 194 6.93 16.23 -9.36
CA ALA A 194 7.16 17.60 -8.90
C ALA A 194 8.43 17.76 -8.03
N GLN A 195 8.87 16.67 -7.39
CA GLN A 195 9.98 16.68 -6.44
C GLN A 195 11.03 15.65 -6.82
N ALA A 196 12.30 16.08 -6.78
CA ALA A 196 13.41 15.17 -6.99
C ALA A 196 13.58 14.24 -5.79
N ARG A 197 13.84 12.95 -6.05
CA ARG A 197 14.23 12.01 -4.99
C ARG A 197 15.64 12.37 -4.51
N LEU A 198 15.75 12.91 -3.30
CA LEU A 198 17.01 13.23 -2.65
C LEU A 198 17.36 12.13 -1.64
N THR A 199 18.44 11.38 -1.89
CA THR A 199 18.98 10.44 -0.92
C THR A 199 20.29 10.98 -0.37
N TRP A 200 20.25 11.44 0.88
CA TRP A 200 21.43 11.95 1.57
C TRP A 200 22.28 10.81 2.11
N PHE A 201 23.60 10.98 2.03
CA PHE A 201 24.55 10.08 2.67
C PHE A 201 24.33 10.03 4.18
N ARG A 202 24.42 8.83 4.77
CA ARG A 202 24.30 8.61 6.22
C ARG A 202 25.50 7.85 6.76
N CYS A 203 26.04 8.29 7.88
CA CYS A 203 27.02 7.54 8.67
C CYS A 203 26.27 6.63 9.66
N GLY A 204 26.56 5.33 9.71
CA GLY A 204 25.98 4.39 10.69
C GLY A 204 25.59 3.04 10.10
N GLY A 205 24.94 2.19 10.89
CA GLY A 205 24.49 0.86 10.45
C GLY A 205 23.48 0.95 9.31
N GLY A 206 23.79 0.33 8.17
CA GLY A 206 22.99 0.43 6.94
C GLY A 206 23.12 1.77 6.19
N GLY A 207 24.09 2.61 6.57
CA GLY A 207 24.40 3.88 5.91
C GLY A 207 25.31 3.74 4.68
N GLY A 208 25.69 4.89 4.11
CA GLY A 208 26.57 4.96 2.96
C GLY A 208 28.04 4.68 3.31
N GLN A 209 28.80 4.15 2.36
CA GLN A 209 30.22 3.90 2.47
C GLN A 209 31.04 5.11 2.00
N CYS A 210 31.87 5.64 2.89
CA CYS A 210 32.74 6.77 2.57
C CYS A 210 33.72 6.41 1.43
N GLY A 211 33.79 7.26 0.41
CA GLY A 211 34.62 7.04 -0.78
C GLY A 211 33.98 6.16 -1.87
N VAL A 212 32.79 5.60 -1.63
CA VAL A 212 32.00 4.85 -2.61
C VAL A 212 30.69 5.57 -2.89
N ASP A 213 29.94 5.90 -1.84
CA ASP A 213 28.63 6.55 -1.98
C ASP A 213 28.75 8.09 -2.00
N PRO A 214 28.03 8.78 -2.89
CA PRO A 214 28.03 10.24 -2.96
C PRO A 214 27.32 10.85 -1.74
N HIS A 215 27.72 12.07 -1.37
CA HIS A 215 27.09 12.83 -0.27
C HIS A 215 25.59 13.10 -0.48
N LEU A 216 25.16 13.24 -1.74
CA LEU A 216 23.78 13.38 -2.15
C LEU A 216 23.59 12.63 -3.47
N ARG A 217 22.58 11.76 -3.54
CA ARG A 217 22.11 11.15 -4.78
C ARG A 217 20.78 11.77 -5.18
N ILE A 218 20.76 12.37 -6.37
CA ILE A 218 19.52 12.78 -7.05
C ILE A 218 19.18 11.65 -8.01
N ALA A 219 18.10 10.92 -7.74
CA ALA A 219 17.73 9.75 -8.52
C ALA A 219 16.35 9.92 -9.18
N LEU A 220 16.11 9.14 -10.23
CA LEU A 220 14.76 8.91 -10.74
C LEU A 220 13.93 8.19 -9.66
N ALA A 221 12.62 8.40 -9.69
CA ALA A 221 11.69 7.75 -8.79
C ALA A 221 11.40 6.31 -9.28
N THR A 222 12.41 5.44 -9.26
CA THR A 222 12.33 4.08 -9.83
C THR A 222 11.26 3.21 -9.17
N ASP A 223 11.03 3.44 -7.89
CA ASP A 223 9.96 2.85 -7.08
C ASP A 223 8.57 3.27 -7.57
N LEU A 224 8.36 4.58 -7.74
CA LEU A 224 7.14 5.14 -8.32
C LEU A 224 6.92 4.62 -9.75
N GLU A 225 7.97 4.60 -10.57
CA GLU A 225 7.90 4.14 -11.95
C GLU A 225 7.48 2.67 -12.03
N CYS A 226 8.11 1.81 -11.22
CA CYS A 226 7.76 0.40 -11.15
C CYS A 226 6.30 0.20 -10.72
N LEU A 227 5.86 0.93 -9.68
CA LEU A 227 4.51 0.80 -9.16
C LEU A 227 3.47 1.24 -10.20
N LEU A 228 3.64 2.44 -10.77
CA LEU A 228 2.68 2.96 -11.74
C LEU A 228 2.62 2.10 -13.01
N ARG A 229 3.76 1.64 -13.55
CA ARG A 229 3.77 0.72 -14.70
C ARG A 229 3.12 -0.62 -14.39
N ARG A 230 3.16 -1.06 -13.13
CA ARG A 230 2.54 -2.32 -12.72
C ARG A 230 1.01 -2.21 -12.59
N TRP A 231 0.52 -1.04 -12.20
CA TRP A 231 -0.91 -0.83 -11.91
C TRP A 231 -1.65 -0.03 -13.00
N GLU A 232 -0.93 0.51 -13.99
CA GLU A 232 -1.53 1.23 -15.12
C GLU A 232 -2.58 0.37 -15.84
N PRO A 233 -3.65 0.98 -16.39
CA PRO A 233 -4.56 0.25 -17.24
C PRO A 233 -3.80 -0.42 -18.39
N ALA A 234 -4.15 -1.65 -18.76
CA ALA A 234 -3.41 -2.42 -19.77
C ALA A 234 -3.31 -1.74 -21.16
N HIS A 235 -4.20 -0.80 -21.47
CA HIS A 235 -4.19 -0.04 -22.72
C HIS A 235 -3.46 1.29 -22.61
N THR A 236 -2.96 1.65 -21.43
CA THR A 236 -2.30 2.93 -21.16
C THR A 236 -0.80 2.74 -21.15
N GLN A 237 -0.07 3.70 -21.70
CA GLN A 237 1.38 3.80 -21.66
C GLN A 237 1.76 5.07 -20.90
N ILE A 238 2.44 4.89 -19.77
CA ILE A 238 2.92 6.03 -18.99
C ILE A 238 4.28 6.54 -19.48
N ILE A 239 4.35 7.86 -19.69
CA ILE A 239 5.57 8.63 -19.92
C ILE A 239 5.85 9.47 -18.67
N PHE A 240 7.04 9.30 -18.10
CA PHE A 240 7.47 10.08 -16.93
C PHE A 240 8.16 11.35 -17.37
N ASP A 241 7.73 12.48 -16.81
CA ASP A 241 8.30 13.80 -17.03
C ASP A 241 8.92 14.31 -15.74
N TYR A 242 10.25 14.42 -15.77
CA TYR A 242 11.09 14.95 -14.71
C TYR A 242 11.53 16.40 -14.99
N SER A 243 10.88 17.09 -15.93
CA SER A 243 11.11 18.52 -16.14
C SER A 243 10.50 19.35 -15.02
N GLY A 244 11.17 20.44 -14.64
CA GLY A 244 10.66 21.35 -13.62
C GLY A 244 10.68 20.80 -12.19
N LEU A 245 11.49 19.78 -11.91
CA LEU A 245 11.69 19.26 -10.55
C LEU A 245 12.08 20.38 -9.59
N THR A 246 11.36 20.46 -8.48
CA THR A 246 11.78 21.28 -7.34
C THR A 246 12.61 20.41 -6.40
N THR A 247 13.77 20.89 -5.99
CA THR A 247 14.64 20.16 -5.04
C THR A 247 14.15 20.26 -3.60
N GLY A 248 13.06 20.99 -3.35
CA GLY A 248 12.83 21.60 -2.04
C GLY A 248 13.98 22.52 -1.65
N GLY A 249 13.89 23.20 -0.51
CA GLY A 249 14.97 24.07 -0.02
C GLY A 249 16.29 23.30 0.20
N SER A 250 17.36 24.01 0.57
CA SER A 250 18.69 23.41 0.76
C SER A 250 18.76 22.28 1.81
N MET A 251 17.73 22.16 2.65
CA MET A 251 17.57 21.13 3.70
C MET A 251 16.43 20.14 3.41
N ALA A 252 15.92 20.08 2.18
CA ALA A 252 14.85 19.14 1.85
C ALA A 252 15.35 17.69 1.92
N GLY A 253 14.60 16.83 2.61
CA GLY A 253 14.94 15.42 2.79
C GLY A 253 16.05 15.14 3.81
N THR A 254 16.58 16.16 4.50
CA THR A 254 17.36 15.94 5.73
C THR A 254 16.39 15.62 6.88
N PRO A 255 16.66 14.62 7.74
CA PRO A 255 15.82 14.33 8.91
C PRO A 255 15.80 15.48 9.92
#